data_AF-A0A8S4BHP3-F1
#
_entry.id   AF-A0A8S4BHP3-F1
#
_cell.length_a   1.000
_cell.length_b   1.000
_cell.length_c   1.000
_cell.angle_alpha   90.00
_cell.angle_beta   90.00
_cell.angle_gamma   90.00
#
_symmetry.space_group_name_H-M   'P 1'
#
loop_
_entity.id
_entity.type
_entity.pdbx_description
1 polymer ?
#
loop_
_entity_poly.entity_id
_entity_poly.type
_entity_poly.pdbx_seq_one_letter_code
_entity_poly.pdbx_strand_id
1 'polypeptide(L)'
;MGITPSLITQGSKILCFTEPNFSLKFIDSLSFLTMKLSAMPKALGFDHQKEFELFRTISPSPLATRQSSWFLLSASGLTRSTARATVYPPRALYFPVLPHKISAGKLVFTLCRACAEINNQEGPCSHSDKERALTGVWVSVEFSKALNLRYTVAEITEVWHFKKQSSTIFKDYIHTFLKGKQEASGYPADATDEESRLNYIEDYRNDLAQTTIVSKPDEFFNFLFSCKYTIAYFHFLTDEMCMIQWKYNRGCISPPNKSCLERVQEKVLYIDTDSLIYMVKDGDAPLELGNYLGDLTDELGGDTIKEFVALGPKSYAYQTRDRKKVVMRVKGITQTHKSSQRVNFDSVKDLVESFLQGARGGVIEALQRTIRRDEKRFHLQNATFQKRFCVVYDKRTLFADGTTLPFGY
;
A
#
# COMPACT_ATOMS: atom_id res chain seq x y z
N MET A 1 50.67 6.09 -17.02
CA MET A 1 50.32 4.75 -16.51
C MET A 1 48.93 4.85 -15.89
N GLY A 2 47.90 4.38 -16.59
CA GLY A 2 46.52 4.46 -16.10
C GLY A 2 46.25 3.36 -15.09
N ILE A 3 46.18 3.69 -13.81
CA ILE A 3 45.72 2.76 -12.78
C ILE A 3 44.20 2.89 -12.67
N THR A 4 43.51 1.76 -12.64
CA THR A 4 42.05 1.69 -12.53
C THR A 4 41.64 1.96 -11.08
N PRO A 5 40.76 2.93 -10.79
CA PRO A 5 40.32 3.22 -9.42
C PRO A 5 39.55 2.04 -8.82
N SER A 6 39.61 1.87 -7.49
CA SER A 6 38.81 0.85 -6.80
C SER A 6 37.34 1.31 -6.74
N LEU A 7 36.50 0.72 -7.59
CA LEU A 7 35.11 1.12 -7.77
C LEU A 7 34.16 0.02 -7.25
N ILE A 8 33.20 0.43 -6.42
CA ILE A 8 32.09 -0.44 -5.98
C ILE A 8 30.79 0.14 -6.56
N THR A 9 30.17 -0.58 -7.49
CA THR A 9 28.93 -0.15 -8.17
C THR A 9 27.77 -1.10 -7.91
N GLN A 10 26.54 -0.56 -7.96
CA GLN A 10 25.31 -1.33 -8.05
C GLN A 10 24.53 -0.89 -9.29
N GLY A 11 24.72 -1.60 -10.39
CA GLY A 11 24.19 -1.18 -11.69
C GLY A 11 24.89 0.08 -12.19
N SER A 12 24.14 1.12 -12.54
CA SER A 12 24.65 2.43 -12.99
C SER A 12 25.06 3.38 -11.86
N LYS A 13 24.94 2.97 -10.59
CA LYS A 13 25.21 3.84 -9.42
C LYS A 13 26.56 3.53 -8.79
N ILE A 14 27.35 4.58 -8.54
CA ILE A 14 28.64 4.52 -7.83
C ILE A 14 28.37 4.61 -6.33
N LEU A 15 28.68 3.57 -5.56
CA LEU A 15 28.45 3.52 -4.10
C LEU A 15 29.67 3.97 -3.30
N CYS A 16 30.86 3.72 -3.85
CA CYS A 16 32.11 4.14 -3.28
C CYS A 16 33.16 4.24 -4.39
N PHE A 17 33.87 5.36 -4.44
CA PHE A 17 35.11 5.47 -5.22
C PHE A 17 36.18 6.16 -4.37
N THR A 18 37.41 5.69 -4.50
CA THR A 18 38.59 6.28 -3.85
C THR A 18 39.62 6.56 -4.92
N GLU A 19 40.01 7.83 -5.06
CA GLU A 19 41.05 8.28 -5.98
C GLU A 19 42.22 8.85 -5.17
N PRO A 20 43.32 8.08 -5.00
CA PRO A 20 44.42 8.43 -4.10
C PRO A 20 45.13 9.74 -4.46
N ASN A 21 45.26 10.06 -5.76
CA ASN A 21 46.06 11.20 -6.21
C ASN A 21 45.41 12.55 -5.94
N PHE A 22 44.09 12.58 -5.83
CA PHE A 22 43.33 13.80 -5.51
C PHE A 22 42.84 13.81 -4.06
N SER A 23 43.22 12.82 -3.24
CA SER A 23 42.66 12.58 -1.90
C SER A 23 41.12 12.54 -1.89
N LEU A 24 40.50 12.15 -3.02
CA LEU A 24 39.06 12.14 -3.17
C LEU A 24 38.53 10.79 -2.71
N LYS A 25 37.74 10.80 -1.65
CA LYS A 25 37.01 9.64 -1.15
C LYS A 25 35.54 9.97 -1.16
N PHE A 26 34.82 9.39 -2.12
CA PHE A 26 33.39 9.58 -2.24
C PHE A 26 32.69 8.32 -1.73
N ILE A 27 31.86 8.48 -0.71
CA ILE A 27 31.07 7.43 -0.09
C ILE A 27 29.62 7.91 -0.12
N ASP A 28 28.83 7.40 -1.06
CA ASP A 28 27.41 7.71 -1.13
C ASP A 28 26.61 6.57 -0.51
N SER A 29 26.13 6.80 0.71
CA SER A 29 25.10 5.97 1.30
C SER A 29 23.75 6.55 0.89
N LEU A 30 23.29 6.22 -0.31
CA LEU A 30 21.89 6.01 -0.69
C LEU A 30 20.91 6.93 0.08
N SER A 31 20.36 7.98 -0.57
CA SER A 31 19.26 8.81 -0.04
C SER A 31 18.01 8.00 0.34
N PHE A 32 18.08 7.34 1.49
CA PHE A 32 17.03 6.61 2.18
C PHE A 32 17.17 6.97 3.66
N LEU A 33 16.03 7.05 4.36
CA LEU A 33 16.03 7.15 5.81
C LEU A 33 16.82 5.96 6.38
N THR A 34 18.01 6.22 6.93
CA THR A 34 18.97 5.20 7.41
C THR A 34 18.52 4.48 8.68
N MET A 35 17.29 4.71 9.12
CA MET A 35 16.75 4.23 10.37
C MET A 35 15.35 3.63 10.19
N LYS A 36 15.03 2.65 11.04
CA LYS A 36 13.67 2.13 11.15
C LYS A 36 12.73 3.28 11.51
N LEU A 37 11.52 3.31 10.97
CA LEU A 37 10.47 4.28 11.35
C LEU A 37 10.27 4.36 12.88
N SER A 38 10.43 3.24 13.59
CA SER A 38 10.36 3.19 15.05
C SER A 38 11.45 4.00 15.78
N ALA A 39 12.55 4.34 15.10
CA ALA A 39 13.66 5.14 15.63
C ALA A 39 13.58 6.63 15.26
N MET A 40 12.65 6.99 14.36
CA MET A 40 12.43 8.38 13.91
C MET A 40 12.03 9.34 15.04
N PRO A 41 11.21 8.94 16.04
CA PRO A 41 10.87 9.85 17.13
C PRO A 41 12.10 10.33 17.90
N LYS A 42 13.03 9.42 18.20
CA LYS A 42 14.29 9.73 18.89
C LYS A 42 15.20 10.63 18.05
N ALA A 43 15.23 10.45 16.73
CA ALA A 43 16.03 11.27 15.83
C ALA A 43 15.50 12.70 15.64
N LEU A 44 14.19 12.90 15.82
CA LEU A 44 13.53 14.21 15.76
C LEU A 44 13.46 14.91 17.13
N GLY A 45 14.13 14.38 18.16
CA GLY A 45 14.14 14.97 19.49
C GLY A 45 12.85 14.78 20.29
N PHE A 46 11.99 13.82 19.91
CA PHE A 46 10.84 13.47 20.74
C PHE A 46 11.30 12.57 21.89
N ASP A 47 11.26 13.10 23.11
CA ASP A 47 11.45 12.30 24.32
C ASP A 47 10.31 11.28 24.49
N HIS A 48 10.65 10.10 25.01
CA HIS A 48 9.70 9.00 25.19
C HIS A 48 8.61 9.31 26.23
N GLN A 49 7.59 10.08 25.85
CA GLN A 49 6.35 10.15 26.61
C GLN A 49 5.35 9.15 26.00
N LYS A 50 5.19 8.00 26.65
CA LYS A 50 4.10 7.07 26.38
C LYS A 50 2.81 7.63 27.01
N GLU A 51 2.24 8.67 26.41
CA GLU A 51 0.90 9.15 26.76
C GLU A 51 -0.16 8.30 26.02
N PHE A 52 -0.42 7.09 26.52
CA PHE A 52 -1.57 6.30 26.09
C PHE A 52 -2.38 5.81 27.28
N GLU A 53 -3.69 5.74 27.10
CA GLU A 53 -4.58 5.09 28.07
C GLU A 53 -4.77 3.63 27.68
N LEU A 54 -4.61 2.74 28.66
CA LEU A 54 -4.83 1.30 28.48
C LEU A 54 -6.16 0.92 29.09
N PHE A 55 -7.10 0.48 28.26
CA PHE A 55 -8.33 -0.14 28.71
C PHE A 55 -8.18 -1.66 28.63
N ARG A 56 -8.47 -2.37 29.73
CA ARG A 56 -8.43 -3.83 29.80
C ARG A 56 -9.85 -4.39 29.92
N THR A 57 -10.15 -5.36 29.07
CA THR A 57 -11.39 -6.15 29.01
C THR A 57 -12.68 -5.35 28.79
N ILE A 58 -13.17 -5.38 27.56
CA ILE A 58 -14.54 -4.97 27.21
C ILE A 58 -15.22 -6.21 26.61
N SER A 59 -15.99 -6.94 27.42
CA SER A 59 -16.84 -8.03 26.92
C SER A 59 -18.15 -7.43 26.39
N PRO A 60 -18.49 -7.60 25.09
CA PRO A 60 -19.81 -7.20 24.62
C PRO A 60 -20.88 -8.04 25.33
N SER A 61 -21.77 -7.40 26.08
CA SER A 61 -22.92 -8.05 26.73
C SER A 61 -23.79 -8.76 25.68
N PRO A 62 -24.22 -10.01 25.91
CA PRO A 62 -25.11 -10.73 24.99
C PRO A 62 -26.52 -10.12 24.86
N LEU A 63 -26.88 -9.17 25.74
CA LEU A 63 -28.16 -8.44 25.73
C LEU A 63 -28.06 -7.07 25.05
N ALA A 64 -26.87 -6.61 24.66
CA ALA A 64 -26.71 -5.43 23.84
C ALA A 64 -26.99 -5.82 22.38
N THR A 65 -28.12 -5.39 21.83
CA THR A 65 -28.43 -5.42 20.40
C THR A 65 -27.17 -5.08 19.59
N ARG A 66 -26.91 -5.81 18.49
CA ARG A 66 -25.72 -5.74 17.60
C ARG A 66 -25.24 -4.33 17.19
N GLN A 67 -25.99 -3.26 17.48
CA GLN A 67 -25.65 -1.86 17.26
C GLN A 67 -25.22 -1.09 18.52
N SER A 68 -25.64 -1.47 19.73
CA SER A 68 -25.60 -0.58 20.92
C SER A 68 -24.28 -0.61 21.69
N SER A 69 -23.58 -1.75 21.78
CA SER A 69 -22.24 -1.82 22.43
C SER A 69 -21.18 -1.04 21.65
N TRP A 70 -21.30 -0.95 20.32
CA TRP A 70 -20.40 -0.16 19.48
C TRP A 70 -20.85 1.27 19.26
N PHE A 71 -22.15 1.59 19.32
CA PHE A 71 -22.57 2.99 19.34
C PHE A 71 -21.93 3.76 20.50
N LEU A 72 -21.74 3.12 21.65
CA LEU A 72 -21.02 3.69 22.79
C LEU A 72 -19.49 3.76 22.59
N LEU A 73 -18.89 2.89 21.76
CA LEU A 73 -17.46 2.89 21.42
C LEU A 73 -17.11 3.81 20.21
N SER A 74 -18.04 4.01 19.28
CA SER A 74 -17.93 4.98 18.18
C SER A 74 -18.26 6.39 18.66
N ALA A 75 -19.21 6.54 19.61
CA ALA A 75 -19.50 7.82 20.26
C ALA A 75 -18.36 8.29 21.19
N SER A 76 -17.45 7.40 21.62
CA SER A 76 -16.31 7.73 22.50
C SER A 76 -14.98 7.98 21.77
N GLY A 77 -14.96 8.08 20.43
CA GLY A 77 -13.79 8.63 19.73
C GLY A 77 -12.56 7.73 19.65
N LEU A 78 -12.74 6.40 19.62
CA LEU A 78 -11.64 5.42 19.53
C LEU A 78 -10.92 5.35 18.16
N THR A 79 -11.09 6.33 17.28
CA THR A 79 -10.41 6.44 15.95
C THR A 79 -8.88 6.56 16.02
N ARG A 80 -8.32 6.55 17.24
CA ARG A 80 -6.91 6.80 17.57
C ARG A 80 -6.37 5.73 18.50
N SER A 81 -6.70 4.49 18.20
CA SER A 81 -6.38 3.38 19.11
C SER A 81 -5.79 2.20 18.38
N THR A 82 -5.00 1.41 19.09
CA THR A 82 -4.62 0.06 18.70
C THR A 82 -5.37 -0.89 19.62
N ALA A 83 -5.98 -1.94 19.07
CA ALA A 83 -6.76 -2.90 19.84
C ALA A 83 -6.21 -4.31 19.66
N ARG A 84 -6.04 -5.01 20.78
CA ARG A 84 -5.87 -6.46 20.82
C ARG A 84 -7.23 -7.11 20.97
N ALA A 85 -7.65 -7.86 19.96
CA ALA A 85 -8.98 -8.45 19.94
C ALA A 85 -8.96 -9.84 19.29
N THR A 86 -10.03 -10.58 19.57
CA THR A 86 -10.42 -11.80 18.86
C THR A 86 -11.66 -11.48 18.03
N VAL A 87 -11.63 -11.83 16.75
CA VAL A 87 -12.70 -11.55 15.79
C VAL A 87 -13.06 -12.79 15.00
N TYR A 88 -14.33 -12.88 14.60
CA TYR A 88 -14.88 -13.85 13.68
C TYR A 88 -14.95 -13.23 12.28
N PRO A 89 -14.16 -13.72 11.32
CA PRO A 89 -14.26 -13.28 9.94
C PRO A 89 -15.61 -13.71 9.31
N PRO A 90 -16.19 -12.89 8.42
CA PRO A 90 -17.35 -13.31 7.63
C PRO A 90 -17.01 -14.51 6.74
N ARG A 91 -18.03 -15.19 6.23
CA ARG A 91 -17.89 -16.20 5.17
C ARG A 91 -17.84 -15.51 3.80
N ALA A 92 -17.22 -16.14 2.81
CA ALA A 92 -17.21 -15.68 1.41
C ALA A 92 -16.75 -14.22 1.17
N LEU A 93 -15.79 -13.72 1.97
CA LEU A 93 -15.19 -12.40 1.73
C LEU A 93 -13.93 -12.53 0.87
N TYR A 94 -13.97 -11.95 -0.33
CA TYR A 94 -12.90 -12.13 -1.32
C TYR A 94 -11.55 -11.50 -0.92
N PHE A 95 -11.61 -10.35 -0.24
CA PHE A 95 -10.44 -9.65 0.31
C PHE A 95 -10.51 -9.55 1.83
N PRO A 96 -9.94 -10.52 2.57
CA PRO A 96 -9.78 -10.38 4.01
C PRO A 96 -8.87 -9.19 4.31
N VAL A 97 -9.26 -8.37 5.29
CA VAL A 97 -8.57 -7.10 5.58
C VAL A 97 -7.69 -7.13 6.82
N LEU A 98 -7.85 -8.15 7.68
CA LEU A 98 -7.06 -8.28 8.89
C LEU A 98 -5.87 -9.22 8.65
N PRO A 99 -4.63 -8.75 8.90
CA PRO A 99 -3.46 -9.59 8.81
C PRO A 99 -3.41 -10.58 9.98
N HIS A 100 -3.00 -11.81 9.70
CA HIS A 100 -2.77 -12.87 10.68
C HIS A 100 -1.40 -13.52 10.43
N LYS A 101 -0.63 -13.72 11.50
CA LYS A 101 0.69 -14.36 11.41
C LYS A 101 0.55 -15.81 11.86
N ILE A 102 0.69 -16.75 10.92
CA ILE A 102 0.64 -18.19 11.21
C ILE A 102 1.88 -18.62 11.99
N SER A 103 1.81 -19.79 12.61
CA SER A 103 2.86 -20.38 13.44
C SER A 103 4.18 -20.57 12.68
N ALA A 104 4.12 -20.81 11.37
CA ALA A 104 5.29 -20.86 10.48
C ALA A 104 5.98 -19.48 10.25
N GLY A 105 5.51 -18.41 10.90
CA GLY A 105 6.09 -17.07 10.86
C GLY A 105 5.66 -16.21 9.67
N LYS A 106 4.78 -16.72 8.80
CA LYS A 106 4.29 -16.02 7.61
C LYS A 106 3.06 -15.16 7.92
N LEU A 107 3.02 -13.97 7.32
CA LEU A 107 1.83 -13.10 7.35
C LEU A 107 0.89 -13.45 6.18
N VAL A 108 -0.37 -13.72 6.50
CA VAL A 108 -1.47 -14.02 5.57
C VAL A 108 -2.70 -13.19 5.90
N PHE A 109 -3.57 -13.01 4.90
CA PHE A 109 -4.90 -12.43 5.07
C PHE A 109 -5.89 -13.59 4.84
N THR A 110 -6.54 -14.04 5.91
CA THR A 110 -7.33 -15.29 5.94
C THR A 110 -8.70 -15.07 6.58
N LEU A 111 -9.67 -15.92 6.24
CA LEU A 111 -10.98 -16.00 6.90
C LEU A 111 -11.06 -17.14 7.92
N CYS A 112 -10.06 -18.03 7.94
CA CYS A 112 -9.96 -19.12 8.89
C CYS A 112 -8.52 -19.31 9.35
N ARG A 113 -8.28 -19.10 10.65
CA ARG A 113 -7.00 -19.42 11.29
C ARG A 113 -6.59 -20.87 11.05
N ALA A 114 -7.46 -21.83 11.37
CA ALA A 114 -7.15 -23.26 11.26
C ALA A 114 -6.74 -23.67 9.83
N CYS A 115 -7.50 -23.26 8.80
CA CYS A 115 -7.13 -23.50 7.40
C CYS A 115 -5.79 -22.87 7.03
N ALA A 116 -5.51 -21.65 7.50
CA ALA A 116 -4.24 -20.98 7.20
C ALA A 116 -3.04 -21.65 7.88
N GLU A 117 -3.20 -22.16 9.10
CA GLU A 117 -2.14 -22.86 9.84
C GLU A 117 -1.72 -24.17 9.17
N ILE A 118 -2.68 -24.94 8.65
CA ILE A 118 -2.40 -26.18 7.93
C ILE A 118 -2.14 -25.98 6.43
N ASN A 119 -2.19 -24.73 5.94
CA ASN A 119 -2.14 -24.41 4.52
C ASN A 119 -3.16 -25.23 3.70
N ASN A 120 -4.44 -25.14 4.06
CA ASN A 120 -5.48 -25.96 3.46
C ASN A 120 -5.65 -25.66 1.96
N GLN A 121 -5.20 -26.59 1.13
CA GLN A 121 -5.43 -26.60 -0.31
C GLN A 121 -6.58 -27.55 -0.71
N GLU A 122 -7.17 -28.25 0.26
CA GLU A 122 -8.17 -29.28 0.04
C GLU A 122 -9.56 -28.75 0.42
N GLY A 123 -10.35 -28.43 -0.60
CA GLY A 123 -11.80 -28.20 -0.47
C GLY A 123 -12.24 -27.00 0.39
N PRO A 124 -13.56 -26.83 0.55
CA PRO A 124 -14.15 -25.74 1.32
C PRO A 124 -13.94 -25.92 2.83
N CYS A 125 -13.94 -24.82 3.58
CA CYS A 125 -13.73 -24.84 5.02
C CYS A 125 -14.98 -25.24 5.81
N SER A 126 -14.88 -26.35 6.57
CA SER A 126 -15.90 -26.85 7.48
C SER A 126 -15.72 -26.43 8.95
N HIS A 127 -14.67 -25.66 9.27
CA HIS A 127 -14.38 -25.24 10.63
C HIS A 127 -15.47 -24.34 11.23
N SER A 128 -15.63 -24.43 12.54
CA SER A 128 -16.50 -23.58 13.35
C SER A 128 -15.98 -22.15 13.48
N ASP A 129 -16.83 -21.20 13.87
CA ASP A 129 -16.40 -19.81 14.04
C ASP A 129 -15.29 -19.65 15.09
N LYS A 130 -15.29 -20.47 16.15
CA LYS A 130 -14.23 -20.48 17.17
C LYS A 130 -12.87 -20.90 16.60
N GLU A 131 -12.85 -21.90 15.72
CA GLU A 131 -11.61 -22.36 15.08
C GLU A 131 -11.11 -21.38 14.02
N ARG A 132 -12.06 -20.73 13.31
CA ARG A 132 -11.79 -19.70 12.31
C ARG A 132 -11.27 -18.40 12.91
N ALA A 133 -11.61 -18.12 14.17
CA ALA A 133 -11.34 -16.86 14.85
C ALA A 133 -9.88 -16.41 14.71
N LEU A 134 -9.70 -15.11 14.45
CA LEU A 134 -8.41 -14.46 14.40
C LEU A 134 -8.20 -13.70 15.69
N THR A 135 -7.05 -13.89 16.32
CA THR A 135 -6.61 -13.06 17.44
C THR A 135 -5.38 -12.29 17.00
N GLY A 136 -5.39 -10.98 17.24
CA GLY A 136 -4.33 -10.11 16.78
C GLY A 136 -4.40 -8.72 17.40
N VAL A 137 -3.45 -7.89 16.99
CA VAL A 137 -3.36 -6.49 17.37
C VAL A 137 -3.51 -5.68 16.10
N TRP A 138 -4.53 -4.84 16.03
CA TRP A 138 -4.86 -4.06 14.83
C TRP A 138 -5.08 -2.60 15.19
N VAL A 139 -4.74 -1.72 14.27
CA VAL A 139 -5.04 -0.29 14.42
C VAL A 139 -6.52 -0.03 14.16
N SER A 140 -7.08 0.95 14.84
CA SER A 140 -8.50 1.33 14.77
C SER A 140 -9.03 1.52 13.35
N VAL A 141 -8.22 2.01 12.42
CA VAL A 141 -8.59 2.14 11.00
C VAL A 141 -8.75 0.79 10.28
N GLU A 142 -7.88 -0.18 10.53
CA GLU A 142 -8.00 -1.55 10.00
C GLU A 142 -9.19 -2.26 10.64
N PHE A 143 -9.32 -2.11 11.96
CA PHE A 143 -10.39 -2.71 12.75
C PHE A 143 -11.78 -2.19 12.32
N SER A 144 -11.93 -0.88 12.15
CA SER A 144 -13.18 -0.27 11.65
C SER A 144 -13.55 -0.77 10.26
N LYS A 145 -12.56 -0.91 9.36
CA LYS A 145 -12.80 -1.48 8.02
C LYS A 145 -13.25 -2.94 8.11
N ALA A 146 -12.68 -3.73 9.00
CA ALA A 146 -13.12 -5.11 9.23
C ALA A 146 -14.59 -5.16 9.70
N LEU A 147 -15.00 -4.30 10.63
CA LEU A 147 -16.39 -4.23 11.09
C LEU A 147 -17.36 -3.85 9.96
N ASN A 148 -16.97 -2.88 9.11
CA ASN A 148 -17.75 -2.51 7.92
C ASN A 148 -17.92 -3.69 6.95
N LEU A 149 -16.90 -4.56 6.87
CA LEU A 149 -16.91 -5.81 6.12
C LEU A 149 -17.51 -6.99 6.91
N ARG A 150 -18.37 -6.72 7.89
CA ARG A 150 -19.15 -7.73 8.65
C ARG A 150 -18.33 -8.68 9.51
N TYR A 151 -17.08 -8.33 9.85
CA TYR A 151 -16.37 -9.05 10.92
C TYR A 151 -17.12 -8.85 12.24
N THR A 152 -17.23 -9.92 13.02
CA THR A 152 -17.87 -9.86 14.34
C THR A 152 -16.80 -9.92 15.42
N VAL A 153 -16.89 -9.05 16.43
CA VAL A 153 -15.95 -9.06 17.55
C VAL A 153 -16.38 -10.12 18.55
N ALA A 154 -15.46 -11.04 18.88
CA ALA A 154 -15.67 -12.03 19.93
C ALA A 154 -15.31 -11.41 21.30
N GLU A 155 -14.12 -10.82 21.38
CA GLU A 155 -13.57 -10.28 22.62
C GLU A 155 -12.56 -9.18 22.31
N ILE A 156 -12.56 -8.10 23.09
CA ILE A 156 -11.48 -7.11 23.12
C ILE A 156 -10.72 -7.27 24.43
N THR A 157 -9.45 -7.66 24.34
CA THR A 157 -8.60 -7.86 25.50
C THR A 157 -7.97 -6.55 25.97
N GLU A 158 -7.41 -5.78 25.03
CA GLU A 158 -6.66 -4.55 25.34
C GLU A 158 -6.92 -3.48 24.29
N VAL A 159 -7.05 -2.22 24.73
CA VAL A 159 -7.07 -1.05 23.84
C VAL A 159 -6.05 -0.03 24.32
N TRP A 160 -5.12 0.33 23.44
CA TRP A 160 -4.17 1.42 23.61
C TRP A 160 -4.70 2.66 22.88
N HIS A 161 -5.18 3.64 23.63
CA HIS A 161 -5.72 4.88 23.09
C HIS A 161 -4.71 6.02 23.16
N PHE A 162 -4.53 6.75 22.04
CA PHE A 162 -3.65 7.91 21.95
C PHE A 162 -4.48 9.20 22.02
N LYS A 163 -4.29 9.98 23.09
CA LYS A 163 -5.05 11.22 23.34
C LYS A 163 -4.79 12.29 22.28
N LYS A 164 -3.50 12.47 21.96
CA LYS A 164 -3.02 13.52 21.05
C LYS A 164 -2.95 12.97 19.63
N GLN A 165 -3.38 13.78 18.67
CA GLN A 165 -3.17 13.56 17.25
C GLN A 165 -2.72 14.87 16.59
N SER A 166 -1.99 14.77 15.50
CA SER A 166 -1.71 15.92 14.65
C SER A 166 -1.72 15.50 13.19
N SER A 167 -2.37 16.29 12.36
CA SER A 167 -2.32 16.21 10.91
C SER A 167 -1.32 17.20 10.30
N THR A 168 -0.56 17.93 11.12
CA THR A 168 0.31 19.02 10.68
C THR A 168 1.80 18.72 10.82
N ILE A 169 2.20 17.79 11.70
CA ILE A 169 3.63 17.51 11.99
C ILE A 169 4.45 17.22 10.73
N PHE A 170 3.89 16.48 9.76
CA PHE A 170 4.57 16.14 8.51
C PHE A 170 4.08 16.97 7.33
N LYS A 171 3.15 17.90 7.55
CA LYS A 171 2.50 18.63 6.46
C LYS A 171 3.54 19.39 5.64
N ASP A 172 4.35 20.22 6.29
CA ASP A 172 5.33 21.06 5.59
C ASP A 172 6.41 20.20 4.93
N TYR A 173 6.90 19.16 5.62
CA TYR A 173 7.82 18.17 5.04
C TYR A 173 7.24 17.54 3.77
N ILE A 174 6.04 16.97 3.84
CA ILE A 174 5.38 16.34 2.68
C ILE A 174 5.18 17.37 1.57
N HIS A 175 4.74 18.60 1.87
CA HIS A 175 4.56 19.65 0.87
C HIS A 175 5.87 20.01 0.17
N THR A 176 6.98 20.15 0.90
CA THR A 176 8.29 20.46 0.30
C THR A 176 8.72 19.38 -0.68
N PHE A 177 8.66 18.10 -0.29
CA PHE A 177 9.08 17.02 -1.17
C PHE A 177 8.07 16.74 -2.29
N LEU A 178 6.78 16.92 -2.06
CA LEU A 178 5.74 16.78 -3.09
C LEU A 178 5.89 17.87 -4.15
N LYS A 179 6.17 19.12 -3.74
CA LYS A 179 6.49 20.21 -4.66
C LYS A 179 7.70 19.86 -5.52
N GLY A 180 8.81 19.45 -4.91
CA GLY A 180 10.01 19.06 -5.67
C GLY A 180 9.76 17.87 -6.61
N LYS A 181 8.97 16.88 -6.20
CA LYS A 181 8.55 15.76 -7.06
C LYS A 181 7.72 16.26 -8.25
N GLN A 182 6.80 17.19 -8.03
CA GLN A 182 5.93 17.72 -9.07
C GLN A 182 6.71 18.56 -10.08
N GLU A 183 7.58 19.46 -9.61
CA GLU A 183 8.46 20.28 -10.45
C GLU A 183 9.40 19.41 -11.31
N ALA A 184 9.86 18.27 -10.79
CA ALA A 184 10.69 17.32 -11.53
C ALA A 184 9.90 16.42 -12.50
N SER A 185 8.63 16.15 -12.23
CA SER A 185 7.79 15.25 -13.05
C SER A 185 7.25 15.93 -14.31
N GLY A 186 7.16 17.27 -14.31
CA GLY A 186 6.66 18.05 -15.44
C GLY A 186 5.13 17.99 -15.58
N TYR A 187 4.64 18.42 -16.75
CA TYR A 187 3.22 18.40 -17.07
C TYR A 187 2.74 16.99 -17.43
N PRO A 188 1.46 16.66 -17.16
CA PRO A 188 0.89 15.39 -17.58
C PRO A 188 0.81 15.30 -19.12
N ALA A 189 0.73 14.08 -19.66
CA ALA A 189 0.88 13.81 -21.09
C ALA A 189 -0.24 14.41 -21.97
N ASP A 190 -1.39 14.68 -21.36
CA ASP A 190 -2.57 15.34 -21.93
C ASP A 190 -2.47 16.87 -21.94
N ALA A 191 -1.57 17.47 -21.16
CA ALA A 191 -1.34 18.92 -21.14
C ALA A 191 -0.38 19.36 -22.27
N THR A 192 -0.86 19.24 -23.50
CA THR A 192 -0.07 19.47 -24.72
C THR A 192 0.10 20.94 -25.09
N ASP A 193 -0.85 21.79 -24.70
CA ASP A 193 -0.96 23.20 -25.06
C ASP A 193 -0.94 24.11 -23.82
N GLU A 194 -0.82 25.42 -24.04
CA GLU A 194 -0.73 26.38 -22.94
C GLU A 194 -2.02 26.47 -22.10
N GLU A 195 -3.18 26.28 -22.70
CA GLU A 195 -4.46 26.32 -21.99
C GLU A 195 -4.62 25.11 -21.06
N SER A 196 -4.31 23.90 -21.55
CA SER A 196 -4.33 22.68 -20.72
C SER A 196 -3.27 22.70 -19.62
N ARG A 197 -2.09 23.29 -19.86
CA ARG A 197 -1.08 23.54 -18.81
C ARG A 197 -1.56 24.54 -17.77
N LEU A 198 -2.22 25.63 -18.18
CA LEU A 198 -2.77 26.63 -17.26
C LEU A 198 -3.89 26.03 -16.40
N ASN A 199 -4.82 25.27 -17.02
CA ASN A 199 -5.86 24.54 -16.30
C ASN A 199 -5.26 23.57 -15.29
N TYR A 200 -4.23 22.81 -15.67
CA TYR A 200 -3.51 21.92 -14.75
C TYR A 200 -2.89 22.69 -13.56
N ILE A 201 -2.28 23.84 -13.81
CA ILE A 201 -1.72 24.70 -12.75
C ILE A 201 -2.82 25.25 -11.85
N GLU A 202 -3.95 25.67 -12.42
CA GLU A 202 -5.11 26.20 -11.69
C GLU A 202 -5.74 25.14 -10.81
N ASP A 203 -5.98 23.94 -11.33
CA ASP A 203 -6.50 22.81 -10.55
C ASP A 203 -5.54 22.40 -9.42
N TYR A 204 -4.22 22.43 -9.68
CA TYR A 204 -3.22 22.17 -8.64
C TYR A 204 -3.18 23.29 -7.57
N ARG A 205 -3.39 24.55 -7.96
CA ARG A 205 -3.47 25.70 -7.04
C ARG A 205 -4.77 25.75 -6.26
N ASN A 206 -5.86 25.20 -6.78
CA ASN A 206 -7.17 25.13 -6.12
C ASN A 206 -7.18 24.25 -4.85
N ASP A 207 -6.05 23.59 -4.54
CA ASP A 207 -5.77 22.92 -3.28
C ASP A 207 -5.26 23.88 -2.16
N LEU A 208 -5.21 25.20 -2.44
CA LEU A 208 -4.97 26.31 -1.51
C LEU A 208 -6.29 26.92 -0.97
N ALA A 209 -6.21 27.71 0.11
CA ALA A 209 -7.38 28.37 0.68
C ALA A 209 -7.95 29.42 -0.29
N GLN A 210 -9.19 29.21 -0.73
CA GLN A 210 -9.99 30.13 -1.53
C GLN A 210 -10.74 31.12 -0.63
N THR A 211 -11.07 32.30 -1.15
CA THR A 211 -11.86 33.32 -0.45
C THR A 211 -13.14 33.60 -1.24
N THR A 212 -14.29 33.51 -0.60
CA THR A 212 -15.60 33.79 -1.20
C THR A 212 -16.38 34.74 -0.31
N ILE A 213 -17.02 35.75 -0.89
CA ILE A 213 -17.92 36.66 -0.17
C ILE A 213 -19.34 36.16 -0.43
N VAL A 214 -20.07 35.89 0.65
CA VAL A 214 -21.46 35.44 0.59
C VAL A 214 -22.38 36.53 1.14
N SER A 215 -23.49 36.76 0.43
CA SER A 215 -24.53 37.71 0.83
C SER A 215 -25.85 37.03 1.18
N LYS A 216 -25.96 35.71 0.93
CA LYS A 216 -27.15 34.90 1.22
C LYS A 216 -26.89 33.96 2.39
N PRO A 217 -27.79 33.87 3.38
CA PRO A 217 -27.66 32.96 4.51
C PRO A 217 -27.50 31.49 4.10
N ASP A 218 -28.22 31.03 3.08
CA ASP A 218 -28.16 29.63 2.64
C ASP A 218 -26.80 29.23 2.07
N GLU A 219 -26.12 30.14 1.35
CA GLU A 219 -24.77 29.91 0.84
C GLU A 219 -23.75 29.88 1.98
N PHE A 220 -23.88 30.77 2.97
CA PHE A 220 -23.06 30.77 4.18
C PHE A 220 -23.18 29.46 4.96
N PHE A 221 -24.41 28.97 5.17
CA PHE A 221 -24.65 27.70 5.87
C PHE A 221 -24.15 26.49 5.09
N ASN A 222 -24.23 26.52 3.76
CA ASN A 222 -23.62 25.49 2.92
C ASN A 222 -22.11 25.42 3.12
N PHE A 223 -21.39 26.55 3.27
CA PHE A 223 -19.95 26.50 3.57
C PHE A 223 -19.64 25.97 4.97
N LEU A 224 -20.45 26.32 5.98
CA LEU A 224 -20.24 25.93 7.38
C LEU A 224 -20.56 24.46 7.67
N PHE A 225 -21.63 23.95 7.09
CA PHE A 225 -22.19 22.65 7.43
C PHE A 225 -21.99 21.58 6.35
N SER A 226 -21.57 21.96 5.14
CA SER A 226 -21.17 20.98 4.13
C SER A 226 -19.86 20.31 4.51
N CYS A 227 -19.84 18.97 4.43
CA CYS A 227 -18.63 18.19 4.62
C CYS A 227 -17.58 18.44 3.53
N LYS A 228 -17.96 19.10 2.42
CA LYS A 228 -17.11 19.38 1.25
C LYS A 228 -16.03 20.43 1.52
N TYR A 229 -16.27 21.34 2.46
CA TYR A 229 -15.40 22.50 2.70
C TYR A 229 -14.79 22.46 4.10
N THR A 230 -13.54 22.89 4.23
CA THR A 230 -12.92 23.22 5.50
C THR A 230 -12.74 24.73 5.54
N ILE A 231 -13.49 25.40 6.41
CA ILE A 231 -13.35 26.83 6.63
C ILE A 231 -12.07 27.08 7.43
N ALA A 232 -11.18 27.93 6.91
CA ALA A 232 -9.99 28.38 7.58
C ALA A 232 -10.25 29.65 8.41
N TYR A 233 -11.10 30.54 7.90
CA TYR A 233 -11.42 31.82 8.52
C TYR A 233 -12.72 32.38 7.94
N PHE A 234 -13.49 33.16 8.70
CA PHE A 234 -14.56 33.99 8.14
C PHE A 234 -14.70 35.30 8.92
N HIS A 235 -15.16 36.35 8.23
CA HIS A 235 -15.33 37.69 8.78
C HIS A 235 -16.52 38.39 8.12
N PHE A 236 -17.40 38.96 8.92
CA PHE A 236 -18.51 39.78 8.42
C PHE A 236 -17.97 41.15 8.02
N LEU A 237 -18.09 41.48 6.73
CA LEU A 237 -17.68 42.78 6.18
C LEU A 237 -18.76 43.84 6.43
N THR A 238 -20.03 43.42 6.42
CA THR A 238 -21.21 44.22 6.75
C THR A 238 -22.28 43.30 7.38
N ASP A 239 -23.39 43.88 7.84
CA ASP A 239 -24.53 43.13 8.40
C ASP A 239 -25.19 42.15 7.39
N GLU A 240 -24.90 42.31 6.09
CA GLU A 240 -25.46 41.49 5.01
C GLU A 240 -24.40 40.68 4.24
N MET A 241 -23.10 40.83 4.52
CA MET A 241 -22.03 40.20 3.75
C MET A 241 -20.95 39.57 4.62
N CYS A 242 -20.63 38.30 4.36
CA CYS A 242 -19.60 37.55 5.05
C CYS A 242 -18.51 37.09 4.08
N MET A 243 -17.26 37.43 4.37
CA MET A 243 -16.10 36.85 3.71
C MET A 243 -15.75 35.52 4.37
N ILE A 244 -15.70 34.45 3.60
CA ILE A 244 -15.31 33.11 4.05
C ILE A 244 -14.04 32.70 3.31
N GLN A 245 -13.00 32.33 4.05
CA GLN A 245 -11.83 31.64 3.54
C GLN A 245 -11.99 30.14 3.79
N TRP A 246 -12.02 29.36 2.71
CA TRP A 246 -12.28 27.93 2.74
C TRP A 246 -11.30 27.19 1.84
N LYS A 247 -11.12 25.90 2.09
CA LYS A 247 -10.43 24.98 1.20
C LYS A 247 -11.29 23.73 1.06
N TYR A 248 -11.12 22.97 -0.01
CA TYR A 248 -11.77 21.67 -0.07
C TYR A 248 -11.29 20.79 1.09
N ASN A 249 -12.24 20.09 1.72
CA ASN A 249 -11.95 19.28 2.89
C ASN A 249 -11.13 18.04 2.49
N ARG A 250 -9.81 18.07 2.72
CA ARG A 250 -8.94 16.89 2.59
C ARG A 250 -9.33 15.74 3.54
N GLY A 251 -10.13 16.01 4.57
CA GLY A 251 -10.73 15.01 5.45
C GLY A 251 -11.95 14.29 4.86
N CYS A 252 -12.46 14.74 3.71
CA CYS A 252 -13.32 13.96 2.83
C CYS A 252 -12.55 13.42 1.61
N ILE A 253 -11.21 13.32 1.70
CA ILE A 253 -10.55 12.18 1.05
C ILE A 253 -11.04 10.97 1.83
N SER A 254 -12.17 10.41 1.39
CA SER A 254 -12.29 8.96 1.43
C SER A 254 -10.95 8.46 0.90
N PRO A 255 -10.11 7.78 1.72
CA PRO A 255 -8.80 7.31 1.26
C PRO A 255 -9.01 6.75 -0.14
N PRO A 256 -8.22 7.21 -1.13
CA PRO A 256 -8.52 7.08 -2.55
C PRO A 256 -9.12 5.71 -2.78
N ASN A 257 -10.42 5.72 -3.06
CA ASN A 257 -11.30 4.56 -3.09
C ASN A 257 -10.68 3.30 -2.46
N LYS A 258 -10.64 3.18 -1.13
CA LYS A 258 -10.52 1.84 -0.48
C LYS A 258 -11.70 0.91 -0.87
N SER A 259 -12.65 1.43 -1.65
CA SER A 259 -13.69 0.74 -2.39
C SER A 259 -13.28 0.26 -3.79
N CYS A 260 -12.08 0.59 -4.32
CA CYS A 260 -11.70 0.17 -5.67
C CYS A 260 -11.67 -1.36 -5.74
N LEU A 261 -11.03 -2.01 -4.78
CA LEU A 261 -11.05 -3.47 -4.61
C LEU A 261 -12.49 -3.99 -4.38
N GLU A 262 -13.35 -3.22 -3.71
CA GLU A 262 -14.75 -3.59 -3.51
C GLU A 262 -15.59 -3.50 -4.80
N ARG A 263 -15.23 -2.60 -5.73
CA ARG A 263 -15.84 -2.45 -7.06
C ARG A 263 -15.37 -3.56 -8.00
N VAL A 264 -14.10 -3.94 -7.95
CA VAL A 264 -13.52 -4.90 -8.93
C VAL A 264 -13.54 -6.36 -8.46
N GLN A 265 -13.52 -6.67 -7.16
CA GLN A 265 -13.70 -8.02 -6.60
C GLN A 265 -12.93 -9.12 -7.37
N GLU A 266 -13.65 -10.08 -7.96
CA GLU A 266 -13.14 -11.21 -8.73
C GLU A 266 -12.43 -10.79 -10.02
N LYS A 267 -12.65 -9.57 -10.51
CA LYS A 267 -11.95 -9.01 -11.67
C LYS A 267 -10.48 -8.70 -11.37
N VAL A 268 -10.06 -8.71 -10.10
CA VAL A 268 -8.67 -8.47 -9.72
C VAL A 268 -7.80 -9.68 -10.01
N LEU A 269 -6.76 -9.46 -10.81
CA LEU A 269 -5.76 -10.47 -11.15
C LEU A 269 -4.54 -10.40 -10.23
N TYR A 270 -4.13 -9.20 -9.82
CA TYR A 270 -2.93 -9.02 -9.00
C TYR A 270 -2.94 -7.70 -8.22
N ILE A 271 -2.36 -7.71 -7.02
CA ILE A 271 -2.20 -6.53 -6.15
C ILE A 271 -0.77 -6.52 -5.59
N ASP A 272 -0.09 -5.38 -5.67
CA ASP A 272 1.13 -5.13 -4.89
C ASP A 272 1.15 -3.70 -4.36
N THR A 273 0.94 -3.57 -3.05
CA THR A 273 1.05 -2.34 -2.24
C THR A 273 0.20 -1.16 -2.75
N ASP A 274 0.62 -0.53 -3.83
CA ASP A 274 0.10 0.66 -4.49
C ASP A 274 -0.30 0.41 -5.96
N SER A 275 -0.15 -0.81 -6.47
CA SER A 275 -0.50 -1.21 -7.85
C SER A 275 -1.60 -2.28 -7.88
N LEU A 276 -2.48 -2.18 -8.88
CA LEU A 276 -3.61 -3.08 -9.09
C LEU A 276 -3.68 -3.48 -10.57
N ILE A 277 -3.78 -4.78 -10.83
CA ILE A 277 -4.07 -5.32 -12.17
C ILE A 277 -5.44 -5.99 -12.10
N TYR A 278 -6.35 -5.56 -12.95
CA TYR A 278 -7.72 -6.05 -12.98
C TYR A 278 -8.25 -6.13 -14.41
N MET A 279 -9.30 -6.93 -14.59
CA MET A 279 -9.99 -7.13 -15.85
C MET A 279 -11.14 -6.13 -16.00
N VAL A 280 -11.26 -5.53 -17.18
CA VAL A 280 -12.40 -4.71 -17.58
C VAL A 280 -13.14 -5.47 -18.68
N LYS A 281 -14.44 -5.75 -18.48
CA LYS A 281 -15.27 -6.37 -19.52
C LYS A 281 -15.80 -5.29 -20.46
N ASP A 282 -16.14 -5.68 -21.68
CA ASP A 282 -16.74 -4.76 -22.66
C ASP A 282 -18.02 -4.14 -22.08
N GLY A 283 -18.06 -2.81 -22.01
CA GLY A 283 -19.17 -2.03 -21.45
C GLY A 283 -19.04 -1.66 -19.97
N ASP A 284 -18.06 -2.20 -19.23
CA ASP A 284 -17.78 -1.76 -17.86
C ASP A 284 -16.95 -0.46 -17.86
N ALA A 285 -17.32 0.49 -17.01
CA ALA A 285 -16.50 1.67 -16.77
C ALA A 285 -15.23 1.29 -15.97
N PRO A 286 -14.03 1.69 -16.43
CA PRO A 286 -12.79 1.48 -15.68
C PRO A 286 -12.80 2.26 -14.36
N LEU A 287 -11.87 1.92 -13.46
CA LEU A 287 -11.65 2.70 -12.25
C LEU A 287 -11.23 4.14 -12.61
N GLU A 288 -11.75 5.10 -11.85
CA GLU A 288 -11.44 6.51 -12.02
C GLU A 288 -9.95 6.76 -11.78
N LEU A 289 -9.33 7.47 -12.72
CA LEU A 289 -7.95 7.87 -12.67
C LEU A 289 -7.84 9.34 -12.25
N GLY A 290 -6.69 9.72 -11.72
CA GLY A 290 -6.42 11.10 -11.34
C GLY A 290 -4.93 11.39 -11.27
N ASN A 291 -4.63 12.68 -11.21
CA ASN A 291 -3.27 13.22 -11.23
C ASN A 291 -2.79 13.68 -9.85
N TYR A 292 -3.61 13.55 -8.80
CA TYR A 292 -3.31 14.06 -7.48
C TYR A 292 -2.82 12.98 -6.52
N LEU A 293 -2.30 13.45 -5.38
CA LEU A 293 -1.76 12.56 -4.35
C LEU A 293 -2.85 11.60 -3.83
N GLY A 294 -2.67 10.32 -4.13
CA GLY A 294 -3.56 9.25 -3.72
C GLY A 294 -4.36 8.66 -4.87
N ASP A 295 -4.52 9.37 -5.98
CA ASP A 295 -5.31 8.89 -7.10
C ASP A 295 -4.68 7.66 -7.79
N LEU A 296 -5.52 6.88 -8.46
CA LEU A 296 -5.06 5.83 -9.34
C LEU A 296 -4.51 6.46 -10.62
N THR A 297 -3.31 6.06 -11.02
CA THR A 297 -2.68 6.53 -12.27
C THR A 297 -2.50 5.35 -13.22
N ASP A 298 -2.71 5.59 -14.52
CA ASP A 298 -2.44 4.59 -15.54
C ASP A 298 -0.94 4.44 -15.81
N GLU A 299 -0.37 3.29 -15.45
CA GLU A 299 1.04 2.95 -15.68
C GLU A 299 1.33 2.49 -17.12
N LEU A 300 0.30 2.13 -17.90
CA LEU A 300 0.45 1.57 -19.25
C LEU A 300 0.38 2.64 -20.33
N GLY A 301 -0.06 3.85 -19.99
CA GLY A 301 -0.15 5.00 -20.90
C GLY A 301 -1.06 4.70 -22.07
N GLY A 302 -2.29 4.25 -21.77
CA GLY A 302 -3.36 3.90 -22.69
C GLY A 302 -3.28 2.49 -23.29
N ASP A 303 -2.16 1.77 -23.13
CA ASP A 303 -2.03 0.38 -23.58
C ASP A 303 -2.72 -0.57 -22.58
N THR A 304 -2.92 -1.82 -22.98
CA THR A 304 -3.61 -2.84 -22.21
C THR A 304 -2.79 -4.11 -22.16
N ILE A 305 -2.96 -4.90 -21.10
CA ILE A 305 -2.20 -6.16 -20.96
C ILE A 305 -2.88 -7.25 -21.81
N LYS A 306 -2.10 -7.89 -22.68
CA LYS A 306 -2.54 -9.05 -23.46
C LYS A 306 -2.35 -10.34 -22.68
N GLU A 307 -1.17 -10.52 -22.09
CA GLU A 307 -0.82 -11.72 -21.33
C GLU A 307 -0.18 -11.31 -20.01
N PHE A 308 -0.61 -11.95 -18.92
CA PHE A 308 -0.12 -11.72 -17.56
C PHE A 308 0.20 -13.05 -16.90
N VAL A 309 1.35 -13.12 -16.25
CA VAL A 309 1.81 -14.30 -15.51
C VAL A 309 2.32 -13.86 -14.14
N ALA A 310 1.84 -14.50 -13.08
CA ALA A 310 2.35 -14.32 -11.72
C ALA A 310 2.90 -15.64 -11.20
N LEU A 311 4.04 -15.58 -10.52
CA LEU A 311 4.59 -16.73 -9.81
C LEU A 311 4.35 -16.63 -8.30
N GLY A 312 3.97 -15.46 -7.82
CA GLY A 312 3.73 -15.20 -6.41
C GLY A 312 3.96 -13.73 -6.05
N PRO A 313 3.93 -13.40 -4.76
CA PRO A 313 4.06 -12.02 -4.31
C PRO A 313 5.37 -11.35 -4.80
N LYS A 314 5.22 -10.21 -5.46
CA LYS A 314 6.28 -9.38 -6.07
C LYS A 314 7.05 -10.06 -7.20
N SER A 315 6.47 -11.10 -7.81
CA SER A 315 7.09 -11.86 -8.90
C SER A 315 6.06 -12.10 -10.00
N TYR A 316 6.04 -11.21 -11.00
CA TYR A 316 5.09 -11.23 -12.11
C TYR A 316 5.72 -10.71 -13.41
N ALA A 317 5.03 -10.98 -14.51
CA ALA A 317 5.43 -10.67 -15.86
C ALA A 317 4.18 -10.33 -16.68
N TYR A 318 4.28 -9.38 -17.60
CA TYR A 318 3.21 -9.11 -18.55
C TYR A 318 3.71 -8.63 -19.90
N GLN A 319 2.89 -8.85 -20.92
CA GLN A 319 3.07 -8.31 -22.25
C GLN A 319 1.89 -7.41 -22.62
N THR A 320 2.17 -6.19 -23.08
CA THR A 320 1.12 -5.28 -23.55
C THR A 320 0.62 -5.65 -24.95
N ARG A 321 -0.61 -5.26 -25.28
CA ARG A 321 -1.31 -5.64 -26.50
C ARG A 321 -0.80 -4.84 -27.69
N ASP A 322 -0.76 -3.52 -27.56
CA ASP A 322 -0.52 -2.64 -28.71
C ASP A 322 0.99 -2.47 -28.94
N ARG A 323 1.73 -2.12 -27.89
CA ARG A 323 3.18 -1.90 -27.98
C ARG A 323 4.00 -3.18 -27.90
N LYS A 324 3.38 -4.33 -27.62
CA LYS A 324 4.03 -5.63 -27.39
C LYS A 324 5.18 -5.56 -26.36
N LYS A 325 5.10 -4.60 -25.43
CA LYS A 325 6.15 -4.35 -24.43
C LYS A 325 6.08 -5.44 -23.38
N VAL A 326 7.20 -6.11 -23.15
CA VAL A 326 7.35 -7.10 -22.07
C VAL A 326 7.90 -6.41 -20.83
N VAL A 327 7.20 -6.57 -19.71
CA VAL A 327 7.63 -6.08 -18.40
C VAL A 327 7.78 -7.26 -17.46
N MET A 328 8.95 -7.38 -16.85
CA MET A 328 9.29 -8.42 -15.89
C MET A 328 9.57 -7.79 -14.53
N ARG A 329 8.92 -8.26 -13.47
CA ARG A 329 9.15 -7.84 -12.09
C ARG A 329 9.39 -9.09 -11.25
N VAL A 330 10.64 -9.40 -10.95
CA VAL A 330 11.01 -10.63 -10.24
C VAL A 330 11.73 -10.33 -8.94
N LYS A 331 11.17 -10.81 -7.82
CA LYS A 331 11.68 -10.51 -6.49
C LYS A 331 13.09 -11.05 -6.28
N GLY A 332 14.04 -10.16 -6.00
CA GLY A 332 15.41 -10.52 -5.63
C GLY A 332 16.26 -11.01 -6.80
N ILE A 333 15.85 -10.71 -8.03
CA ILE A 333 16.67 -10.91 -9.23
C ILE A 333 16.90 -9.54 -9.87
N THR A 334 18.16 -9.16 -9.97
CA THR A 334 18.58 -8.05 -10.83
C THR A 334 18.54 -8.52 -12.28
N GLN A 335 17.80 -7.81 -13.12
CA GLN A 335 17.79 -8.06 -14.56
C GLN A 335 19.08 -7.53 -15.18
N THR A 336 19.96 -8.46 -15.52
CA THR A 336 21.19 -8.28 -16.27
C THR A 336 21.02 -9.03 -17.58
N HIS A 337 21.81 -8.69 -18.60
CA HIS A 337 21.75 -9.41 -19.89
C HIS A 337 21.86 -10.95 -19.74
N LYS A 338 22.71 -11.43 -18.83
CA LYS A 338 22.85 -12.88 -18.56
C LYS A 338 21.64 -13.47 -17.84
N SER A 339 21.04 -12.74 -16.89
CA SER A 339 19.86 -13.23 -16.17
C SER A 339 18.60 -13.13 -17.01
N SER A 340 18.45 -12.13 -17.89
CA SER A 340 17.30 -12.00 -18.79
C SER A 340 17.26 -13.08 -19.88
N GLN A 341 18.40 -13.66 -20.25
CA GLN A 341 18.43 -14.83 -21.15
C GLN A 341 17.79 -16.07 -20.50
N ARG A 342 17.87 -16.22 -19.18
CA ARG A 342 17.32 -17.37 -18.44
C ARG A 342 15.97 -17.09 -17.78
N VAL A 343 15.75 -15.85 -17.36
CA VAL A 343 14.53 -15.36 -16.71
C VAL A 343 13.90 -14.35 -17.66
N ASN A 344 13.16 -14.88 -18.62
CA ASN A 344 12.38 -14.13 -19.59
C ASN A 344 10.89 -14.49 -19.47
N PHE A 345 10.05 -13.81 -20.26
CA PHE A 345 8.61 -13.99 -20.23
C PHE A 345 8.20 -15.45 -20.44
N ASP A 346 8.75 -16.09 -21.48
CA ASP A 346 8.41 -17.47 -21.86
C ASP A 346 8.82 -18.48 -20.77
N SER A 347 10.05 -18.38 -20.26
CA SER A 347 10.52 -19.24 -19.17
C SER A 347 9.64 -19.17 -17.92
N VAL A 348 9.13 -17.97 -17.61
CA VAL A 348 8.23 -17.74 -16.47
C VAL A 348 6.84 -18.27 -16.74
N LYS A 349 6.35 -18.11 -17.97
CA LYS A 349 5.07 -18.65 -18.42
C LYS A 349 5.07 -20.18 -18.36
N ASP A 350 6.07 -20.82 -18.98
CA ASP A 350 6.25 -22.27 -18.97
C ASP A 350 6.30 -22.83 -17.55
N LEU A 351 6.96 -22.12 -16.65
CA LEU A 351 7.08 -22.51 -15.25
C LEU A 351 5.72 -22.49 -14.51
N VAL A 352 4.87 -21.51 -14.79
CA VAL A 352 3.52 -21.42 -14.20
C VAL A 352 2.57 -22.43 -14.84
N GLU A 353 2.59 -22.56 -16.16
CA GLU A 353 1.75 -23.54 -16.88
C GLU A 353 2.07 -24.98 -16.44
N SER A 354 3.36 -25.33 -16.34
CA SER A 354 3.80 -26.62 -15.81
C SER A 354 3.32 -26.86 -14.38
N PHE A 355 3.34 -25.82 -13.53
CA PHE A 355 2.88 -25.91 -12.15
C PHE A 355 1.36 -26.14 -12.05
N LEU A 356 0.57 -25.55 -12.93
CA LEU A 356 -0.89 -25.77 -13.02
C LEU A 356 -1.21 -27.17 -13.55
N GLN A 357 -0.39 -27.72 -14.44
CA GLN A 357 -0.50 -29.10 -14.94
C GLN A 357 -0.05 -30.17 -13.92
N GLY A 358 0.34 -29.76 -12.70
CA GLY A 358 0.70 -30.66 -11.61
C GLY A 358 2.20 -30.94 -11.47
N ALA A 359 3.07 -30.36 -12.30
CA ALA A 359 4.51 -30.48 -12.16
C ALA A 359 5.01 -29.62 -10.98
N ARG A 360 5.06 -30.20 -9.78
CA ARG A 360 5.60 -29.56 -8.58
C ARG A 360 7.14 -29.70 -8.57
N GLY A 361 7.86 -28.61 -8.81
CA GLY A 361 9.33 -28.60 -8.67
C GLY A 361 10.12 -27.87 -9.76
N GLY A 362 9.44 -27.25 -10.73
CA GLY A 362 10.12 -26.36 -11.68
C GLY A 362 10.89 -25.25 -10.96
N VAL A 363 12.15 -25.07 -11.32
CA VAL A 363 13.02 -24.02 -10.78
C VAL A 363 13.82 -23.41 -11.90
N ILE A 364 13.81 -22.07 -11.96
CA ILE A 364 14.77 -21.32 -12.77
C ILE A 364 15.88 -20.84 -11.85
N GLU A 365 17.12 -21.10 -12.23
CA GLU A 365 18.29 -20.64 -11.49
C GLU A 365 18.92 -19.44 -12.19
N ALA A 366 19.14 -18.37 -11.43
CA ALA A 366 19.82 -17.19 -11.92
C ALA A 366 21.03 -16.89 -11.03
N LEU A 367 22.20 -16.74 -11.66
CA LEU A 367 23.38 -16.26 -10.96
C LEU A 367 23.18 -14.78 -10.63
N GLN A 368 23.35 -14.42 -9.37
CA GLN A 368 23.19 -13.05 -8.87
C GLN A 368 24.48 -12.58 -8.21
N ARG A 369 24.82 -11.32 -8.47
CA ARG A 369 25.95 -10.65 -7.83
C ARG A 369 25.39 -9.56 -6.92
N THR A 370 25.84 -9.55 -5.69
CA THR A 370 25.45 -8.56 -4.68
C THR A 370 26.68 -8.10 -3.92
N ILE A 371 26.63 -6.88 -3.42
CA ILE A 371 27.59 -6.40 -2.44
C ILE A 371 27.11 -6.88 -1.07
N ARG A 372 28.03 -7.45 -0.27
CA ARG A 372 27.80 -7.78 1.13
C ARG A 372 28.75 -6.97 1.99
N ARG A 373 28.25 -6.53 3.14
CA ARG A 373 29.07 -5.90 4.18
C ARG A 373 29.48 -6.97 5.18
N ASP A 374 30.78 -7.07 5.44
CA ASP A 374 31.28 -7.72 6.65
C ASP A 374 31.00 -6.78 7.82
N GLU A 375 30.04 -7.15 8.67
CA GLU A 375 29.61 -6.33 9.82
C GLU A 375 30.74 -6.11 10.83
N LYS A 376 31.67 -7.07 10.96
CA LYS A 376 32.75 -7.01 11.96
C LYS A 376 33.91 -6.16 11.46
N ARG A 377 34.24 -6.27 10.18
CA ARG A 377 35.40 -5.58 9.57
C ARG A 377 35.02 -4.31 8.82
N PHE A 378 33.73 -3.98 8.74
CA PHE A 378 33.20 -2.85 7.98
C PHE A 378 33.66 -2.84 6.51
N HIS A 379 33.96 -4.01 5.96
CA HIS A 379 34.47 -4.17 4.60
C HIS A 379 33.35 -4.56 3.64
N LEU A 380 33.32 -3.94 2.46
CA LEU A 380 32.39 -4.29 1.40
C LEU A 380 33.05 -5.29 0.47
N GLN A 381 32.36 -6.40 0.18
CA GLN A 381 32.85 -7.41 -0.74
C GLN A 381 31.78 -7.81 -1.74
N ASN A 382 32.20 -8.10 -2.96
CA ASN A 382 31.34 -8.69 -3.97
C ASN A 382 31.10 -10.17 -3.63
N ALA A 383 29.83 -10.54 -3.49
CA ALA A 383 29.40 -11.91 -3.31
C ALA A 383 28.58 -12.35 -4.51
N THR A 384 28.84 -13.58 -4.97
CA THR A 384 28.00 -14.22 -5.98
C THR A 384 27.17 -15.30 -5.29
N PHE A 385 25.89 -15.39 -5.62
CA PHE A 385 25.02 -16.45 -5.14
C PHE A 385 24.08 -16.90 -6.26
N GLN A 386 23.64 -18.14 -6.22
CA GLN A 386 22.58 -18.62 -7.10
C GLN A 386 21.22 -18.36 -6.45
N LYS A 387 20.36 -17.65 -7.18
CA LYS A 387 18.97 -17.48 -6.79
C LYS A 387 18.14 -18.55 -7.49
N ARG A 388 17.46 -19.37 -6.70
CA ARG A 388 16.43 -20.30 -7.16
C ARG A 388 15.10 -19.57 -7.20
N PHE A 389 14.40 -19.72 -8.31
CA PHE A 389 13.13 -19.07 -8.60
C PHE A 389 12.09 -20.13 -8.94
N CYS A 390 10.99 -20.16 -8.19
CA CYS A 390 9.92 -21.14 -8.32
C CYS A 390 8.57 -20.45 -8.12
N VAL A 391 7.50 -21.15 -8.51
CA VAL A 391 6.13 -20.75 -8.23
C VAL A 391 5.84 -20.89 -6.74
N VAL A 392 5.28 -19.85 -6.13
CA VAL A 392 4.95 -19.75 -4.70
C VAL A 392 3.52 -19.24 -4.53
N TYR A 393 2.59 -20.18 -4.40
CA TYR A 393 1.19 -19.94 -4.04
C TYR A 393 0.87 -20.64 -2.71
N ASP A 394 1.15 -19.95 -1.61
CA ASP A 394 1.06 -20.53 -0.26
C ASP A 394 0.45 -19.55 0.76
N LYS A 395 -0.29 -18.57 0.24
CA LYS A 395 -1.03 -17.56 1.02
C LYS A 395 -2.53 -17.58 0.80
N ARG A 396 -2.99 -18.39 -0.15
CA ARG A 396 -4.37 -18.56 -0.61
C ARG A 396 -4.54 -20.03 -1.03
N THR A 397 -5.77 -20.49 -1.11
CA THR A 397 -6.14 -21.76 -1.72
C THR A 397 -6.11 -21.59 -3.24
N LEU A 398 -5.40 -22.48 -3.95
CA LEU A 398 -5.27 -22.49 -5.41
C LEU A 398 -6.17 -23.57 -6.02
N PHE A 399 -6.97 -23.20 -7.01
CA PHE A 399 -7.84 -24.12 -7.75
C PHE A 399 -7.19 -24.58 -9.07
N ALA A 400 -7.74 -25.65 -9.64
CA ALA A 400 -7.23 -26.26 -10.87
C ALA A 400 -7.29 -25.32 -12.09
N ASP A 401 -8.22 -24.36 -12.09
CA ASP A 401 -8.36 -23.33 -13.11
C ASP A 401 -7.38 -22.14 -12.92
N GLY A 402 -6.52 -22.19 -11.90
CA GLY A 402 -5.57 -21.14 -11.56
C GLY A 402 -6.16 -19.98 -10.73
N THR A 403 -7.46 -20.01 -10.42
CA THR A 403 -8.08 -19.04 -9.52
C THR A 403 -7.60 -19.26 -8.08
N THR A 404 -7.68 -18.20 -7.25
CA THR A 404 -7.29 -18.31 -5.84
C THR A 404 -8.28 -17.66 -4.91
N LEU A 405 -8.57 -18.31 -3.79
CA LEU A 405 -9.44 -17.78 -2.73
C LEU A 405 -8.70 -17.72 -1.39
N PRO A 406 -9.07 -16.79 -0.49
CA PRO A 406 -8.47 -16.77 0.83
C PRO A 406 -8.80 -18.08 1.58
N PHE A 407 -7.91 -18.50 2.47
CA PHE A 407 -8.17 -19.68 3.30
C PHE A 407 -9.46 -19.47 4.11
N GLY A 408 -10.40 -20.41 4.00
CA GLY A 408 -11.67 -20.34 4.70
C GLY A 408 -12.76 -19.47 4.04
N TYR A 409 -12.58 -19.11 2.76
CA TYR A 409 -13.66 -18.65 1.89
C TYR A 409 -14.81 -19.67 1.91
#